data_AF-A0A401PZE0-F1
#
_entry.id   AF-A0A401PZE0-F1
#
_cell.length_a   1.000
_cell.length_b   1.000
_cell.length_c   1.000
_cell.angle_alpha   90.00
_cell.angle_beta   90.00
_cell.angle_gamma   90.00
#
_symmetry.space_group_name_H-M   'P 1'
#
loop_
_entity.id
_entity.type
_entity.pdbx_description
1 polymer ?
#
loop_
_entity_poly.entity_id
_entity_poly.type
_entity_poly.pdbx_seq_one_letter_code
_entity_poly.pdbx_strand_id
1 'polypeptide(L)'
;ETTRGQSRTIEKLSESLEKLEAIKEKAAEKVLTLKAELDQAEHGVWEKDEQTQNTLAALGNELRSTKRALQEVARRERQLVDFREFVTRALGFDTNSMAVPDQRIYHQLKGLVQAQRSLNQRPFYSDSSLQGGSDRIGVRYMGSQPGRSPSPNWGQRRS
;
A
#
# COMPACT_ATOMS: atom_id res chain seq x y z
N GLU A 1 -59.30 84.31 -20.54
CA GLU A 1 -58.20 83.49 -21.10
C GLU A 1 -57.34 82.76 -20.06
N THR A 2 -57.31 83.23 -18.80
CA THR A 2 -56.47 82.68 -17.72
C THR A 2 -56.75 81.21 -17.37
N THR A 3 -58.02 80.81 -17.31
CA THR A 3 -58.43 79.45 -16.91
C THR A 3 -58.00 78.36 -17.91
N ARG A 4 -58.07 78.64 -19.21
CA ARG A 4 -57.68 77.69 -20.27
C ARG A 4 -56.15 77.50 -20.34
N GLY A 5 -55.39 78.56 -20.04
CA GLY A 5 -53.94 78.49 -19.95
C GLY A 5 -53.47 77.62 -18.77
N GLN A 6 -54.12 77.78 -17.62
CA GLN A 6 -53.85 76.98 -16.43
C GLN A 6 -54.16 75.49 -16.63
N SER A 7 -55.29 75.13 -17.25
CA SER A 7 -55.61 73.72 -17.54
C SER A 7 -54.55 73.04 -18.41
N ARG A 8 -54.04 73.72 -19.46
CA ARG A 8 -52.98 73.16 -20.30
C ARG A 8 -51.67 72.94 -19.56
N THR A 9 -51.35 73.82 -18.61
CA THR A 9 -50.13 73.68 -17.80
C THR A 9 -50.27 72.51 -16.83
N ILE A 10 -51.44 72.34 -16.21
CA ILE A 10 -51.74 71.19 -15.34
C ILE A 10 -51.62 69.89 -16.11
N GLU A 11 -52.21 69.81 -17.31
CA GLU A 11 -52.14 68.62 -18.17
C GLU A 11 -50.69 68.24 -18.52
N LYS A 12 -49.87 69.21 -18.93
CA LYS A 12 -48.43 69.00 -19.19
C LYS A 12 -47.67 68.54 -17.95
N LEU A 13 -47.98 69.10 -16.78
CA LEU A 13 -47.35 68.70 -15.53
C LEU A 13 -47.75 67.27 -15.15
N SER A 14 -49.03 66.91 -15.32
CA SER A 14 -49.52 65.55 -15.10
C SER A 14 -48.83 64.54 -16.02
N GLU A 15 -48.72 64.81 -17.32
CA GLU A 15 -47.96 63.96 -18.26
C GLU A 15 -46.48 63.83 -17.87
N SER A 16 -45.88 64.91 -17.38
CA SER A 16 -44.48 64.88 -16.95
C SER A 16 -44.29 64.03 -15.68
N LEU A 17 -45.27 64.07 -14.78
CA LEU A 17 -45.28 63.31 -13.53
C LEU A 17 -45.45 61.82 -13.81
N GLU A 18 -46.38 61.44 -14.70
CA GLU A 18 -46.58 60.06 -15.11
C GLU A 18 -45.32 59.46 -15.76
N LYS A 19 -44.64 60.23 -16.63
CA LYS A 19 -43.35 59.82 -17.21
C LYS A 19 -42.28 59.63 -16.15
N LEU A 20 -42.23 60.53 -15.16
CA LEU A 20 -41.25 60.45 -14.08
C LEU A 20 -41.51 59.22 -13.19
N GLU A 21 -42.76 58.92 -12.88
CA GLU A 21 -43.17 57.73 -12.13
C GLU A 21 -42.80 56.45 -12.87
N ALA A 22 -43.09 56.36 -14.17
CA ALA A 22 -42.70 55.21 -14.99
C ALA A 22 -41.17 55.01 -15.05
N ILE A 23 -40.40 56.10 -15.16
CA ILE A 23 -38.93 56.04 -15.12
C ILE A 23 -38.45 55.57 -13.75
N LYS A 24 -39.03 56.11 -12.66
CA LYS A 24 -38.69 55.73 -11.28
C LYS A 24 -38.96 54.24 -11.03
N GLU A 25 -40.10 53.73 -11.46
CA GLU A 25 -40.47 52.33 -11.29
C GLU A 25 -39.53 51.41 -12.07
N LYS A 26 -39.27 51.73 -13.34
CA LYS A 26 -38.29 51.00 -14.16
C LYS A 26 -36.87 51.03 -13.58
N ALA A 27 -36.48 52.14 -12.96
CA ALA A 27 -35.20 52.24 -12.28
C ALA A 27 -35.17 51.37 -11.01
N ALA A 28 -36.25 51.36 -10.22
CA ALA A 28 -36.37 50.53 -9.04
C ALA A 28 -36.32 49.03 -9.38
N GLU A 29 -37.04 48.60 -10.41
CA GLU A 29 -36.99 47.21 -10.91
C GLU A 29 -35.57 46.79 -11.32
N LYS A 30 -34.87 47.68 -12.05
CA LYS A 30 -33.47 47.44 -12.43
C LYS A 30 -32.56 47.30 -11.21
N VAL A 31 -32.73 48.15 -10.21
CA VAL A 31 -31.94 48.07 -8.96
C VAL A 31 -32.19 46.75 -8.25
N LEU A 32 -33.43 46.29 -8.16
CA LEU A 32 -33.76 44.98 -7.57
C LEU A 32 -33.15 43.82 -8.36
N THR A 33 -33.22 43.89 -9.69
CA THR A 33 -32.65 42.86 -10.58
C THR A 33 -31.13 42.79 -10.42
N LEU A 34 -30.44 43.93 -10.50
CA LEU A 34 -28.99 44.00 -10.33
C LEU A 34 -28.55 43.55 -8.95
N LYS A 35 -29.33 43.84 -7.90
CA LYS A 35 -29.06 43.35 -6.56
C LYS A 35 -29.17 41.82 -6.49
N ALA A 36 -30.21 41.23 -7.07
CA ALA A 36 -30.36 39.79 -7.12
C ALA A 36 -29.25 39.09 -7.91
N GLU A 37 -28.83 39.68 -9.04
CA GLU A 37 -27.69 39.19 -9.83
C GLU A 37 -26.38 39.27 -9.04
N LEU A 38 -26.16 40.36 -8.31
CA LEU A 38 -25.00 40.53 -7.44
C LEU A 38 -24.97 39.50 -6.32
N ASP A 39 -26.10 39.33 -5.60
CA ASP A 39 -26.22 38.36 -4.51
C ASP A 39 -25.94 36.93 -5.01
N GLN A 40 -26.43 36.58 -6.21
CA GLN A 40 -26.15 35.29 -6.85
C GLN A 40 -24.68 35.14 -7.24
N ALA A 41 -24.08 36.18 -7.82
CA ALA A 41 -22.68 36.16 -8.22
C ALA A 41 -21.75 36.01 -7.00
N GLU A 42 -22.01 36.75 -5.93
CA GLU A 42 -21.26 36.65 -4.67
C GLU A 42 -21.37 35.24 -4.09
N HIS A 43 -22.58 34.69 -3.99
CA HIS A 43 -22.77 33.33 -3.47
C HIS A 43 -22.03 32.29 -4.33
N GLY A 44 -22.10 32.41 -5.66
CA GLY A 44 -21.41 31.53 -6.58
C GLY A 44 -19.88 31.66 -6.57
N VAL A 45 -19.34 32.78 -6.09
CA VAL A 45 -17.90 32.94 -5.83
C VAL A 45 -17.52 32.27 -4.52
N TRP A 46 -18.29 32.47 -3.45
CA TRP A 46 -18.06 31.83 -2.15
C TRP A 46 -18.10 30.31 -2.23
N GLU A 47 -19.10 29.74 -2.90
CA GLU A 47 -19.23 28.28 -3.05
C GLU A 47 -18.04 27.69 -3.82
N LYS A 48 -17.59 28.37 -4.89
CA LYS A 48 -16.40 27.95 -5.65
C LYS A 48 -15.13 28.05 -4.81
N ASP A 49 -14.98 29.12 -4.03
CA ASP A 49 -13.83 29.28 -3.15
C ASP A 49 -13.81 28.16 -2.09
N GLU A 50 -14.94 27.89 -1.44
CA GLU A 50 -15.06 26.80 -0.47
C GLU A 50 -14.76 25.43 -1.11
N GLN A 51 -15.29 25.17 -2.31
CA GLN A 51 -15.01 23.93 -3.05
C GLN A 51 -13.53 23.79 -3.41
N THR A 52 -12.89 24.87 -3.86
CA THR A 52 -11.46 24.86 -4.19
C THR A 52 -10.59 24.68 -2.94
N GLN A 53 -10.94 25.29 -1.81
CA GLN A 53 -10.26 25.08 -0.53
C GLN A 53 -10.40 23.63 -0.03
N ASN A 54 -11.61 23.06 -0.10
CA ASN A 54 -11.87 21.68 0.30
C ASN A 54 -11.09 20.68 -0.56
N THR A 55 -11.09 20.87 -1.88
CA THR A 55 -10.32 20.03 -2.80
C THR A 55 -8.81 20.16 -2.57
N LEU A 56 -8.30 21.38 -2.34
CA LEU A 56 -6.89 21.60 -2.01
C LEU A 56 -6.49 20.90 -0.69
N ALA A 57 -7.35 20.96 0.33
CA ALA A 57 -7.12 20.27 1.59
C ALA A 57 -7.09 18.74 1.42
N ALA A 58 -8.00 18.18 0.63
CA ALA A 58 -8.03 16.75 0.31
C ALA A 58 -6.75 16.32 -0.43
N LEU A 59 -6.37 17.05 -1.49
CA LEU A 59 -5.12 16.79 -2.23
C LEU A 59 -3.88 16.93 -1.34
N GLY A 60 -3.87 17.91 -0.43
CA GLY A 60 -2.81 18.07 0.57
C GLY A 60 -2.71 16.89 1.55
N ASN A 61 -3.85 16.29 1.93
CA ASN A 61 -3.88 15.08 2.76
C ASN A 61 -3.34 13.86 2.00
N GLU A 62 -3.78 13.66 0.76
CA GLU A 62 -3.33 12.57 -0.09
C GLU A 62 -1.83 12.66 -0.38
N LEU A 63 -1.33 13.87 -0.66
CA LEU A 63 0.10 14.11 -0.88
C LEU A 63 0.92 13.74 0.36
N ARG A 64 0.45 14.14 1.56
CA ARG A 64 1.12 13.79 2.83
C ARG A 64 1.10 12.28 3.07
N SER A 65 -0.03 11.62 2.80
CA SER A 65 -0.16 10.16 2.94
C SER A 65 0.80 9.43 1.99
N THR A 66 0.80 9.82 0.71
CA THR A 66 1.65 9.24 -0.33
C THR A 66 3.13 9.45 -0.02
N LYS A 67 3.51 10.64 0.46
CA LYS A 67 4.88 10.93 0.90
C LYS A 67 5.33 10.01 2.04
N ARG A 68 4.47 9.76 3.04
CA ARG A 68 4.76 8.83 4.14
C ARG A 68 4.91 7.40 3.64
N ALA A 69 4.02 6.95 2.75
CA ALA A 69 4.12 5.63 2.14
C ALA A 69 5.45 5.46 1.37
N LEU A 70 5.86 6.47 0.60
CA LEU A 70 7.13 6.45 -0.13
C LEU A 70 8.34 6.40 0.81
N GLN A 71 8.32 7.15 1.90
CA GLN A 71 9.38 7.10 2.92
C GLN A 71 9.50 5.71 3.56
N GLU A 72 8.37 5.06 3.84
CA GLU A 72 8.36 3.70 4.39
C GLU A 72 8.88 2.67 3.37
N VAL A 73 8.53 2.82 2.09
CA VAL A 73 9.09 1.97 1.02
C VAL A 73 10.61 2.15 0.94
N ALA A 74 11.11 3.38 0.89
CA ALA A 74 12.55 3.65 0.85
C ALA A 74 13.29 3.09 2.07
N ARG A 75 12.66 3.15 3.26
CA ARG A 75 13.19 2.54 4.48
C ARG A 75 13.30 1.02 4.35
N ARG A 76 12.26 0.35 3.84
CA ARG A 76 12.24 -1.10 3.63
C ARG A 76 13.22 -1.55 2.56
N GLU A 77 13.35 -0.80 1.47
CA GLU A 77 14.34 -1.06 0.43
C GLU A 77 15.76 -1.04 0.99
N ARG A 78 16.09 -0.03 1.81
CA ARG A 78 17.39 0.01 2.50
C ARG A 78 17.62 -1.22 3.37
N GLN A 79 16.62 -1.60 4.18
CA GLN A 79 16.71 -2.81 5.01
C GLN A 79 16.94 -4.09 4.18
N LEU A 80 16.31 -4.20 2.99
CA LEU A 80 16.52 -5.34 2.10
C LEU A 80 17.93 -5.35 1.49
N VAL A 81 18.47 -4.18 1.13
CA VAL A 81 19.84 -4.05 0.64
C VAL A 81 20.84 -4.43 1.74
N ASP A 82 20.68 -3.89 2.95
CA ASP A 82 21.55 -4.18 4.10
C ASP A 82 21.51 -5.68 4.45
N PHE A 83 20.32 -6.27 4.45
CA PHE A 83 20.15 -7.71 4.69
C PHE A 83 20.81 -8.55 3.60
N ARG A 84 20.65 -8.18 2.32
CA ARG A 84 21.31 -8.87 1.20
C ARG A 84 22.82 -8.80 1.34
N GLU A 85 23.38 -7.66 1.70
CA GLU A 85 24.82 -7.51 1.94
C GLU A 85 25.29 -8.37 3.12
N PHE A 86 24.53 -8.39 4.21
CA PHE A 86 24.81 -9.24 5.37
C PHE A 86 24.86 -10.73 4.99
N VAL A 87 23.84 -11.24 4.27
CA VAL A 87 23.80 -12.62 3.80
C VAL A 87 24.96 -12.92 2.84
N THR A 88 25.26 -12.00 1.94
CA THR A 88 26.35 -12.15 0.96
C THR A 88 27.71 -12.30 1.65
N ARG A 89 27.99 -11.46 2.66
CA ARG A 89 29.20 -11.59 3.50
C ARG A 89 29.22 -12.88 4.30
N ALA A 90 28.10 -13.26 4.91
CA ALA A 90 27.99 -14.48 5.71
C ALA A 90 28.26 -15.76 4.87
N LEU A 91 27.93 -15.72 3.58
CA LEU A 91 28.22 -16.80 2.63
C LEU A 91 29.66 -16.78 2.09
N GLY A 92 30.48 -15.81 2.51
CA GLY A 92 31.89 -15.70 2.12
C GLY A 92 32.12 -15.09 0.74
N PHE A 93 31.13 -14.38 0.16
CA PHE A 93 31.34 -13.64 -1.07
C PHE A 93 32.05 -12.31 -0.79
N ASP A 94 32.98 -11.93 -1.68
CA ASP A 94 33.65 -10.63 -1.61
C ASP A 94 32.70 -9.50 -2.04
N THR A 95 32.45 -8.56 -1.12
CA THR A 95 31.54 -7.42 -1.33
C THR A 95 32.18 -6.27 -2.11
N ASN A 96 33.49 -6.30 -2.38
CA ASN A 96 34.19 -5.23 -3.09
C ASN A 96 34.08 -5.32 -4.63
N SER A 97 33.62 -6.46 -5.15
CA SER A 97 33.51 -6.72 -6.58
C SER A 97 32.03 -6.87 -6.96
N MET A 98 31.58 -6.06 -7.92
CA MET A 98 30.31 -6.12 -8.67
C MET A 98 29.18 -6.96 -8.03
N ALA A 99 28.10 -6.29 -7.63
CA ALA A 99 26.88 -6.84 -7.04
C ALA A 99 26.68 -8.35 -7.33
N VAL A 100 26.90 -9.19 -6.31
CA VAL A 100 26.78 -10.65 -6.43
C VAL A 100 25.41 -11.02 -6.98
N PRO A 101 25.29 -11.69 -8.16
CA PRO A 101 24.00 -12.04 -8.71
C PRO A 101 23.19 -12.92 -7.74
N ASP A 102 21.90 -12.63 -7.59
CA ASP A 102 21.03 -13.33 -6.63
C ASP A 102 20.98 -14.85 -6.88
N GLN A 103 21.15 -15.26 -8.13
CA GLN A 103 21.29 -16.68 -8.49
C GLN A 103 22.46 -17.36 -7.78
N ARG A 104 23.62 -16.69 -7.64
CA ARG A 104 24.78 -17.28 -6.95
C ARG A 104 24.54 -17.43 -5.45
N ILE A 105 23.89 -16.44 -4.84
CA ILE A 105 23.46 -16.47 -3.44
C ILE A 105 22.51 -17.66 -3.22
N TYR A 106 21.51 -17.81 -4.10
CA TYR A 106 20.56 -18.93 -4.04
C TYR A 106 21.24 -20.30 -4.15
N HIS A 107 22.17 -20.48 -5.11
CA HIS A 107 22.86 -21.76 -5.28
C HIS A 107 23.73 -22.12 -4.06
N GLN A 108 24.42 -21.13 -3.47
CA GLN A 108 25.23 -21.35 -2.27
C GLN A 108 24.36 -21.72 -1.06
N LEU A 109 23.25 -21.01 -0.85
CA LEU A 109 22.28 -21.35 0.20
C LEU A 109 21.70 -22.75 0.01
N LYS A 110 21.33 -23.10 -1.23
CA LYS A 110 20.82 -24.44 -1.57
C LYS A 110 21.84 -25.53 -1.28
N GLY A 111 23.12 -25.30 -1.61
CA GLY A 111 24.21 -26.22 -1.31
C GLY A 111 24.40 -26.44 0.19
N LEU A 112 24.39 -25.36 0.99
CA LEU A 112 24.48 -25.44 2.46
C LEU A 112 23.32 -26.23 3.07
N VAL A 113 22.09 -25.99 2.63
CA VAL A 113 20.90 -26.72 3.12
C VAL A 113 20.99 -28.21 2.76
N GLN A 114 21.46 -28.55 1.55
CA GLN A 114 21.64 -29.94 1.14
C GLN A 114 22.74 -30.64 1.95
N ALA A 115 23.86 -29.96 2.20
CA ALA A 115 24.95 -30.48 3.03
C ALA A 115 24.52 -30.70 4.48
N GLN A 116 23.74 -29.77 5.05
CA GLN A 116 23.20 -29.91 6.41
C GLN A 116 22.20 -31.09 6.51
N ARG A 117 21.37 -31.28 5.48
CA ARG A 117 20.44 -32.43 5.42
C ARG A 117 21.17 -33.75 5.28
N SER A 118 22.23 -33.83 4.48
CA SER A 118 23.01 -35.07 4.33
C SER A 118 23.84 -35.40 5.58
N LEU A 119 24.38 -34.39 6.26
CA LEU A 119 25.03 -34.55 7.57
C LEU A 119 24.07 -35.09 8.64
N ASN A 120 22.84 -34.58 8.67
CA ASN A 120 21.81 -35.03 9.63
C ASN A 120 21.20 -36.40 9.28
N GLN A 121 21.43 -36.93 8.08
CA GLN A 121 20.96 -38.25 7.65
C GLN A 121 22.04 -39.34 7.76
N ARG A 122 23.27 -39.00 8.19
CA ARG A 122 24.34 -39.98 8.36
C ARG A 122 24.10 -40.77 9.65
N PRO A 123 23.79 -42.09 9.60
CA PRO A 123 23.70 -42.88 10.81
C PRO A 123 25.11 -43.06 11.37
N PHE A 124 25.24 -42.87 12.68
CA PHE A 124 26.48 -43.01 13.42
C PHE A 124 26.85 -44.50 13.52
N TYR A 125 27.55 -45.03 12.51
CA TYR A 125 28.25 -46.32 12.62
C TYR A 125 29.75 -46.04 12.54
N SER A 126 30.34 -45.72 13.68
CA SER A 126 31.80 -45.74 13.86
C SER A 126 32.22 -47.14 14.31
N ASP A 127 32.69 -47.90 13.31
CA ASP A 127 33.85 -48.79 13.34
C ASP A 127 34.38 -49.17 14.73
N SER A 128 34.11 -50.39 15.15
CA SER A 128 34.68 -51.02 16.35
C SER A 128 34.88 -52.50 16.07
N SER A 129 35.87 -52.85 15.27
CA SER A 129 36.51 -54.18 15.35
C SER A 129 37.65 -54.31 14.35
N LEU A 130 38.88 -53.99 14.75
CA LEU A 130 40.09 -54.69 14.31
C LEU A 130 41.30 -54.32 15.19
N GLN A 131 41.31 -54.72 16.48
CA GLN A 131 42.54 -55.18 17.10
C GLN A 131 42.26 -55.93 18.41
N GLY A 132 42.53 -57.23 18.40
CA GLY A 132 42.34 -58.09 19.56
C GLY A 132 42.69 -59.53 19.20
N GLY A 133 43.96 -59.77 18.90
CA GLY A 133 44.48 -61.14 18.89
C GLY A 133 44.63 -61.64 20.32
N SER A 134 44.07 -62.82 20.61
CA SER A 134 44.66 -63.90 21.41
C SER A 134 43.61 -64.99 21.64
N ASP A 135 43.94 -66.19 21.18
CA ASP A 135 43.61 -67.51 21.73
C ASP A 135 42.34 -67.67 22.58
N ARG A 136 41.43 -68.52 22.09
CA ARG A 136 41.09 -69.79 22.78
C ARG A 136 40.20 -70.72 21.95
N ILE A 137 40.51 -71.99 22.16
CA ILE A 137 40.04 -73.23 21.53
C ILE A 137 38.62 -73.60 22.01
N GLY A 138 37.81 -74.15 21.10
CA GLY A 138 36.64 -75.04 21.37
C GLY A 138 35.42 -74.33 21.96
N VAL A 139 34.17 -74.60 21.56
CA VAL A 139 33.53 -75.90 21.37
C VAL A 139 32.33 -75.73 20.43
N ARG A 140 32.20 -76.69 19.51
CA ARG A 140 31.04 -76.92 18.65
C ARG A 140 29.91 -77.53 19.47
N TYR A 141 28.75 -76.88 19.56
CA TYR A 141 27.47 -77.56 19.79
C TYR A 141 26.41 -77.04 18.84
N MET A 142 25.83 -77.98 18.09
CA MET A 142 24.61 -77.83 17.31
C MET A 142 23.42 -77.57 18.24
N GLY A 143 22.49 -76.73 17.81
CA GLY A 143 21.23 -76.52 18.52
C GLY A 143 20.27 -75.57 17.82
N SER A 144 19.54 -76.12 16.84
CA SER A 144 18.12 -75.84 16.56
C SER A 144 17.67 -74.41 16.24
N GLN A 145 17.41 -74.15 14.94
CA GLN A 145 16.29 -73.28 14.54
C GLN A 145 14.97 -74.01 14.84
N PRO A 146 14.01 -73.34 15.48
CA PRO A 146 12.78 -73.06 14.75
C PRO A 146 12.13 -71.72 15.12
N GLY A 147 11.45 -71.08 14.17
CA GLY A 147 10.50 -70.01 14.50
C GLY A 147 10.42 -68.87 13.49
N ARG A 148 10.04 -69.17 12.25
CA ARG A 148 9.32 -68.17 11.44
C ARG A 148 7.87 -68.16 11.92
N SER A 149 7.42 -66.99 12.36
CA SER A 149 6.01 -66.64 12.50
C SER A 149 5.85 -65.14 12.21
N PRO A 150 4.67 -64.71 11.73
CA PRO A 150 4.53 -63.79 10.61
C PRO A 150 4.28 -62.34 11.05
N SER A 151 4.57 -61.39 10.15
CA SER A 151 4.03 -60.04 10.22
C SER A 151 2.52 -60.03 9.92
N PRO A 152 1.72 -59.28 10.70
CA PRO A 152 0.48 -58.68 10.22
C PRO A 152 0.59 -57.16 10.34
N ASN A 153 0.59 -56.45 9.22
CA ASN A 153 -0.59 -55.94 8.52
C ASN A 153 -1.08 -54.59 9.07
N TRP A 154 -1.39 -53.74 8.11
CA TRP A 154 -1.69 -52.33 8.15
C TRP A 154 -3.05 -52.01 8.75
N GLY A 155 -3.11 -50.91 9.51
CA GLY A 155 -4.31 -50.14 9.82
C GLY A 155 -3.87 -48.72 10.11
N GLN A 156 -3.96 -47.74 9.21
CA GLN A 156 -5.20 -47.05 8.81
C GLN A 156 -6.12 -46.78 10.01
N ARG A 157 -5.97 -45.59 10.61
CA ARG A 157 -7.10 -44.81 11.10
C ARG A 157 -6.79 -43.33 10.88
N ARG A 158 -7.24 -42.86 9.71
CA ARG A 158 -7.71 -41.48 9.53
C ARG A 158 -9.17 -41.47 9.97
N SER A 159 -9.52 -40.45 10.73
CA SER A 159 -10.76 -39.67 10.77
C SER A 159 -10.87 -39.04 12.14
#